data_AF-A0A8H9WF67-F1
#
_entry.id   AF-A0A8H9WF67-F1
#
_cell.length_a   1.000
_cell.length_b   1.000
_cell.length_c   1.000
_cell.angle_alpha   90.00
_cell.angle_beta   90.00
_cell.angle_gamma   90.00
#
_symmetry.space_group_name_H-M   'P 1'
#
loop_
_entity.id
_entity.type
_entity.pdbx_description
1 polymer ?
#
loop_
_entity_poly.entity_id
_entity_poly.type
_entity_poly.pdbx_seq_one_letter_code
_entity_poly.pdbx_strand_id
1 'polypeptide(L)'
;MHLAFALYKYFPYGGLARDFMRIANICIEKGHSVDVYVMEWQGELVTGCNVHILSPSGWSNHARVASFHRQFAERLEHEQYDVVIG
;
A
#
# COMPACT_ATOMS: atom_id res chain seq x y z
N MET A 1 -15.32 2.04 -6.14
CA MET A 1 -14.05 2.05 -6.87
C MET A 1 -13.12 1.08 -6.18
N HIS A 2 -12.20 0.50 -6.94
CA HIS A 2 -11.10 -0.34 -6.47
C HIS A 2 -9.82 0.50 -6.49
N LEU A 3 -9.29 0.79 -5.30
CA LEU A 3 -8.20 1.73 -5.08
C LEU A 3 -6.95 0.98 -4.63
N ALA A 4 -5.81 1.28 -5.25
CA ALA A 4 -4.51 0.78 -4.81
C ALA A 4 -3.71 1.90 -4.12
N PHE A 5 -3.36 1.68 -2.86
CA PHE A 5 -2.41 2.52 -2.13
C PHE A 5 -1.03 1.86 -2.13
N ALA A 6 0.02 2.63 -2.42
CA ALA A 6 1.40 2.19 -2.32
C ALA A 6 2.14 3.04 -1.28
N LEU A 7 2.74 2.38 -0.30
CA LEU A 7 3.61 3.03 0.69
C LEU A 7 4.75 2.09 1.08
N TYR A 8 5.97 2.60 1.18
CA TYR A 8 7.11 1.71 1.42
C TYR A 8 7.03 0.99 2.76
N LYS A 9 6.69 1.72 3.84
CA LYS A 9 6.58 1.16 5.18
C LYS A 9 5.41 1.76 5.92
N TYR A 10 4.61 0.91 6.54
CA TYR A 10 3.57 1.33 7.46
C TYR A 10 4.00 1.09 8.91
N PHE A 11 3.94 2.13 9.72
CA PHE A 11 4.06 2.05 11.18
C PHE A 11 3.23 3.18 11.83
N PRO A 12 2.53 2.94 12.95
CA PRO A 12 1.46 3.82 13.45
C PRO A 12 1.94 5.16 14.03
N TYR A 13 3.26 5.38 14.08
CA TYR A 13 3.86 6.57 14.70
C TYR A 13 4.28 7.64 13.68
N GLY A 14 4.23 7.34 12.38
CA GLY A 14 4.62 8.27 11.31
C GLY A 14 3.48 9.21 10.87
N GLY A 15 3.82 10.44 10.46
CA GLY A 15 2.84 11.39 9.90
C GLY A 15 2.17 10.83 8.64
N LEU A 16 2.98 10.34 7.69
CA LEU A 16 2.49 9.72 6.46
C LEU A 16 1.55 8.54 6.73
N ALA A 17 1.88 7.68 7.69
CA ALA A 17 1.05 6.53 8.05
C ALA A 17 -0.31 6.96 8.61
N ARG A 18 -0.34 8.02 9.44
CA ARG A 18 -1.59 8.58 9.98
C ARG A 18 -2.46 9.18 8.87
N ASP A 19 -1.87 9.91 7.94
CA ASP A 19 -2.59 10.51 6.82
C ASP A 19 -3.14 9.44 5.88
N PHE A 20 -2.32 8.43 5.54
CA PHE A 20 -2.76 7.24 4.81
C PHE A 20 -3.97 6.59 5.48
N MET A 21 -3.90 6.29 6.78
CA MET A 21 -5.00 5.65 7.50
C MET A 21 -6.27 6.48 7.48
N ARG A 22 -6.17 7.80 7.64
CA ARG A 22 -7.34 8.70 7.56
C ARG A 22 -7.98 8.63 6.18
N ILE A 23 -7.19 8.67 5.11
CA ILE A 23 -7.70 8.61 3.73
C ILE A 23 -8.32 7.25 3.45
N ALA A 24 -7.61 6.16 3.77
CA ALA A 24 -8.08 4.79 3.54
C ALA A 24 -9.41 4.50 4.26
N ASN A 25 -9.54 4.92 5.52
CA ASN A 25 -10.78 4.75 6.27
C ASN A 25 -11.95 5.49 5.63
N ILE A 26 -11.75 6.73 5.17
CA ILE A 26 -12.81 7.50 4.47
C ILE A 26 -13.21 6.79 3.16
N CYS A 27 -12.25 6.23 2.42
CA CYS A 27 -12.56 5.46 1.21
C CYS A 27 -13.40 4.22 1.52
N ILE A 28 -13.04 3.47 2.56
CA ILE A 28 -13.77 2.28 3.01
C ILE A 28 -15.18 2.65 3.47
N GLU A 29 -15.32 3.71 4.28
CA GLU A 29 -16.62 4.23 4.75
C GLU A 29 -17.53 4.65 3.58
N LYS A 30 -16.95 5.08 2.46
CA LYS A 30 -17.67 5.40 1.21
C LYS A 30 -17.98 4.16 0.35
N GLY A 31 -17.64 2.96 0.81
CA GLY A 31 -17.87 1.71 0.11
C GLY A 31 -16.89 1.44 -1.04
N HIS A 32 -15.68 2.01 -0.98
CA HIS A 32 -14.61 1.67 -1.92
C HIS A 32 -13.79 0.48 -1.40
N SER A 33 -13.32 -0.35 -2.32
CA SER A 33 -12.38 -1.42 -2.02
C SER A 33 -10.96 -0.84 -2.01
N VAL A 34 -10.21 -1.15 -0.96
CA VAL A 34 -8.86 -0.59 -0.74
C VAL A 34 -7.85 -1.72 -0.61
N ASP A 35 -6.92 -1.77 -1.57
CA ASP A 35 -5.74 -2.63 -1.51
C ASP A 35 -4.52 -1.77 -1.19
N VAL A 36 -3.68 -2.29 -0.30
CA VAL A 36 -2.54 -1.55 0.25
C VAL A 36 -1.26 -2.34 0.03
N TYR A 37 -0.36 -1.81 -0.77
CA TYR A 37 0.92 -2.43 -1.11
C TYR A 37 2.04 -1.81 -0.29
N VAL A 38 2.73 -2.64 0.50
CA VAL A 38 3.82 -2.21 1.37
C VAL A 38 5.02 -3.13 1.31
N MET A 39 6.20 -2.61 1.66
CA MET A 39 7.38 -3.47 1.89
C MET A 39 7.39 -4.01 3.32
N GLU A 40 6.73 -3.33 4.25
CA GLU A 40 6.72 -3.64 5.67
C GLU A 40 5.44 -3.07 6.32
N TRP A 41 4.77 -3.87 7.16
CA TRP A 41 3.61 -3.47 7.94
C TRP A 41 3.84 -3.72 9.42
N GLN A 42 3.74 -2.67 10.24
CA GLN A 42 3.81 -2.76 11.68
C GLN A 42 2.50 -2.27 12.30
N GLY A 43 1.88 -3.08 13.16
CA GLY A 43 0.63 -2.78 13.83
C GLY A 43 -0.49 -3.72 13.40
N GLU A 44 -1.70 -3.45 13.89
CA GLU A 44 -2.87 -4.27 13.58
C GLU A 44 -3.32 -4.03 12.13
N LEU A 45 -3.80 -5.11 11.50
CA LEU A 45 -4.46 -5.01 10.20
C LEU A 45 -5.82 -4.33 10.39
N VAL A 46 -6.16 -3.44 9.46
CA VAL A 46 -7.39 -2.66 9.55
C VAL A 46 -8.48 -3.39 8.77
N THR A 47 -9.62 -3.60 9.41
CA THR A 47 -10.80 -4.19 8.77
C THR A 47 -11.20 -3.37 7.54
N GLY A 48 -11.29 -4.02 6.38
CA GLY A 48 -11.66 -3.37 5.12
C GLY A 48 -10.48 -2.93 4.24
N CYS A 49 -9.24 -3.04 4.73
CA CYS A 49 -8.03 -2.92 3.91
C CYS A 49 -7.47 -4.31 3.57
N ASN A 50 -7.22 -4.57 2.30
CA ASN A 50 -6.46 -5.74 1.87
C ASN A 50 -4.97 -5.37 1.82
N VAL A 51 -4.20 -5.82 2.82
CA VAL A 51 -2.77 -5.49 2.91
C VAL A 51 -1.93 -6.53 2.18
N HIS A 52 -1.19 -6.08 1.17
CA HIS A 52 -0.24 -6.86 0.38
C HIS A 52 1.19 -6.47 0.75
N ILE A 53 1.88 -7.34 1.48
CA ILE A 53 3.29 -7.15 1.82
C ILE A 53 4.15 -7.73 0.69
N LEU A 54 4.74 -6.85 -0.12
CA LEU A 54 5.72 -7.22 -1.13
C LEU A 54 7.08 -7.44 -0.46
N SER A 55 7.85 -8.41 -0.97
CA SER A 55 9.19 -8.75 -0.46
C SER A 55 10.27 -8.28 -1.45
N PRO A 56 10.54 -6.97 -1.54
CA PRO A 56 11.55 -6.45 -2.45
C PRO A 56 12.97 -6.77 -1.98
N SER A 57 13.80 -7.16 -2.94
CA SER A 57 15.22 -7.45 -2.73
C SER A 57 16.09 -6.26 -3.10
N GLY A 58 17.31 -6.22 -2.56
CA GLY A 58 18.28 -5.16 -2.83
C GLY A 58 19.16 -4.86 -1.63
N TRP A 59 20.40 -4.44 -1.89
CA TRP A 59 21.40 -4.19 -0.85
C TRP A 59 21.36 -2.76 -0.29
N SER A 60 20.62 -1.86 -0.95
CA SER A 60 20.37 -0.50 -0.50
C SER A 60 18.88 -0.22 -0.44
N ASN A 61 18.49 0.82 0.30
CA ASN A 61 17.10 1.27 0.33
C ASN A 61 16.59 1.63 -1.07
N HIS A 62 17.41 2.30 -1.89
CA HIS A 62 17.05 2.64 -3.26
C HIS A 62 16.83 1.39 -4.14
N ALA A 63 17.70 0.38 -4.02
CA ALA A 63 17.53 -0.88 -4.75
C ALA A 63 16.25 -1.62 -4.33
N ARG A 64 15.95 -1.65 -3.02
CA ARG A 64 14.71 -2.24 -2.51
C ARG A 64 13.47 -1.49 -3.01
N VAL A 65 13.52 -0.16 -3.06
CA VAL A 65 12.43 0.66 -3.63
C VAL A 65 12.25 0.36 -5.12
N ALA A 66 13.33 0.27 -5.91
CA ALA A 66 13.24 -0.11 -7.32
C ALA A 66 12.64 -1.52 -7.51
N SER A 67 13.03 -2.48 -6.67
CA SER A 67 12.42 -3.81 -6.67
C SER A 67 10.95 -3.78 -6.28
N PHE A 68 10.55 -2.91 -5.35
CA PHE A 68 9.16 -2.72 -4.95
C PHE A 68 8.33 -2.18 -6.12
N HIS A 69 8.81 -1.14 -6.81
CA HIS A 69 8.13 -0.57 -7.98
C HIS A 69 7.90 -1.60 -9.08
N ARG A 70 8.90 -2.43 -9.38
CA ARG A 70 8.75 -3.52 -10.35
C ARG A 70 7.68 -4.53 -9.93
N GLN A 71 7.75 -5.03 -8.70
CA GLN A 71 6.75 -5.98 -8.19
C GLN A 71 5.36 -5.36 -8.15
N PHE A 72 5.24 -4.09 -7.79
CA PHE A 72 3.97 -3.38 -7.75
C PHE A 72 3.39 -3.18 -9.15
N ALA A 73 4.22 -2.79 -10.14
CA ALA A 73 3.80 -2.69 -11.54
C ALA A 73 3.25 -4.02 -12.07
N GLU A 74 3.91 -5.15 -11.77
CA GLU A 74 3.41 -6.49 -12.11
C GLU A 74 2.02 -6.76 -11.50
N ARG A 75 1.74 -6.28 -10.27
CA ARG A 75 0.40 -6.42 -9.66
C ARG A 75 -0.65 -5.56 -10.34
N LEU A 76 -0.29 -4.32 -10.73
CA LEU A 76 -1.17 -3.42 -11.45
C LEU A 76 -1.57 -3.95 -12.84
N GLU A 77 -0.77 -4.84 -13.44
CA GLU A 77 -1.11 -5.48 -14.71
C GLU A 77 -2.13 -6.62 -14.56
N HIS A 78 -2.20 -7.25 -13.38
CA HIS A 78 -3.07 -8.39 -13.11
C HIS A 78 -4.39 -8.01 -12.44
N GLU A 79 -4.42 -6.89 -11.72
CA GLU A 79 -5.59 -6.38 -11.01
C GLU A 79 -6.12 -5.11 -11.69
N GLN A 80 -7.44 -4.89 -11.68
CA GLN A 80 -8.04 -3.70 -12.25
C GLN A 80 -8.30 -2.65 -11.18
N TYR A 81 -7.42 -1.66 -11.08
CA TYR A 81 -7.60 -0.51 -10.20
C TYR A 81 -8.14 0.70 -10.95
N ASP A 82 -9.11 1.39 -10.35
CA ASP A 82 -9.63 2.66 -10.87
C ASP A 82 -8.62 3.80 -10.64
N VAL A 83 -7.91 3.76 -9.51
CA VAL A 83 -6.94 4.79 -9.09
C VAL A 83 -5.80 4.15 -8.30
N VAL A 84 -4.58 4.63 -8.57
CA VAL A 84 -3.36 4.31 -7.81
C VAL A 84 -2.90 5.56 -7.06
N ILE A 85 -2.59 5.41 -5.77
CA ILE A 85 -2.18 6.48 -4.85
C ILE A 85 -0.85 6.08 -4.21
N GLY A 86 0.22 6.86 -4.40
CA GLY A 86 1.55 6.56 -3.86
C GLY A 86 2.57 7.67 -4.10
#